data_AF-A0A7L2G3A9-F1
#
_entry.id   AF-A0A7L2G3A9-F1
#
_cell.length_a   1.000
_cell.length_b   1.000
_cell.length_c   1.000
_cell.angle_alpha   90.00
_cell.angle_beta   90.00
_cell.angle_gamma   90.00
#
_symmetry.space_group_name_H-M   'P 1'
#
loop_
_entity.id
_entity.type
_entity.pdbx_description
1 polymer ?
#
loop_
_entity_poly.entity_id
_entity_poly.type
_entity_poly.pdbx_seq_one_letter_code
_entity_poly.pdbx_strand_id
1 'polypeptide(L)' 'FSNQYTEEQARKLGVVGWVKNTRQGTVTGQVQGPEDKVNAMKSWLSKVGSPSSRIDRTSFSNEKEISKLDFSGFSTRY' A
#
# COMPACT_ATOMS: atom_id res chain seq x y z
N PHE A 1 5.85 -6.92 -8.83
CA PHE A 1 5.84 -5.79 -7.86
C PHE A 1 6.59 -6.25 -6.62
N SER A 2 7.64 -5.54 -6.21
CA SER A 2 8.46 -5.91 -5.06
C SER A 2 7.87 -5.38 -3.77
N ASN A 3 7.46 -6.33 -2.93
CA ASN A 3 6.91 -6.11 -1.60
C ASN A 3 7.82 -5.23 -0.71
N GLN A 4 9.13 -5.47 -0.78
CA GLN A 4 10.13 -4.76 0.01
C GLN A 4 10.11 -3.23 -0.20
N TYR A 5 9.91 -2.76 -1.44
CA TYR A 5 9.83 -1.33 -1.74
C TYR A 5 8.58 -0.69 -1.14
N THR A 6 7.48 -1.46 -1.12
CA THR A 6 6.21 -0.98 -0.59
C THR A 6 6.25 -0.90 0.92
N GLU A 7 6.86 -1.89 1.56
CA GLU A 7 7.08 -1.88 3.01
C GLU A 7 7.99 -0.72 3.44
N GLU A 8 9.09 -0.47 2.71
CA GLU A 8 9.98 0.65 3.03
C GLU A 8 9.28 2.00 2.86
N GLN A 9 8.51 2.17 1.78
CA GLN A 9 7.75 3.40 1.55
C GLN A 9 6.65 3.59 2.60
N ALA A 10 5.94 2.52 2.95
CA ALA A 10 4.93 2.55 4.00
C ALA A 10 5.55 2.98 5.34
N ARG A 11 6.72 2.43 5.67
CA ARG A 11 7.48 2.79 6.88
C ARG A 11 7.95 4.25 6.84
N LYS A 12 8.43 4.75 5.70
CA LYS A 12 8.82 6.15 5.51
C LYS A 12 7.64 7.11 5.67
N LEU A 13 6.48 6.74 5.14
CA LEU A 13 5.27 7.54 5.28
C LEU A 13 4.68 7.43 6.70
N GLY A 14 4.94 6.34 7.42
CA GLY A 14 4.35 6.07 8.72
C GLY A 14 2.92 5.57 8.61
N VAL A 15 2.60 4.87 7.52
CA VAL A 15 1.30 4.19 7.35
C VAL A 15 1.42 2.74 7.79
N VAL A 16 0.29 2.17 8.20
CA VAL A 16 0.18 0.79 8.66
C VAL A 16 -0.76 0.02 7.76
N GLY A 17 -0.76 -1.32 7.86
CA GLY A 17 -1.61 -2.17 7.06
C GLY A 17 -0.85 -3.34 6.45
N TRP A 18 -1.28 -3.80 5.29
CA TRP A 18 -0.66 -4.95 4.65
C TRP A 18 -0.85 -4.95 3.15
N VAL A 19 0.06 -5.63 2.46
CA VAL A 19 -0.04 -5.89 1.01
C VAL A 19 0.20 -7.36 0.73
N LYS A 20 -0.45 -7.87 -0.30
CA LYS A 20 -0.40 -9.26 -0.74
C LYS A 20 -0.33 -9.30 -2.27
N ASN A 21 0.68 -10.00 -2.78
CA ASN A 21 0.75 -10.31 -4.20
C ASN A 21 -0.21 -11.47 -4.54
N THR A 22 -1.00 -11.29 -5.58
CA THR A 22 -1.81 -12.36 -6.18
C THR A 22 -1.00 -13.07 -7.26
N ARG A 23 -1.30 -14.35 -7.50
CA ARG A 23 -0.70 -15.12 -8.61
C ARG A 23 -1.01 -14.53 -9.99
N GLN A 24 -2.00 -13.65 -10.09
CA GLN A 24 -2.33 -12.90 -11.31
C GLN A 24 -1.40 -11.69 -11.54
N GLY A 25 -0.35 -11.52 -10.73
CA GLY A 25 0.58 -10.39 -10.85
C GLY A 25 0.01 -9.08 -10.33
N THR A 26 -1.12 -9.12 -9.62
CA THR A 26 -1.76 -7.95 -9.01
C THR A 26 -1.37 -7.85 -7.53
N VAL A 27 -1.30 -6.64 -7.01
CA VAL A 27 -1.08 -6.42 -5.57
C VAL A 27 -2.39 -5.97 -4.97
N THR A 28 -2.83 -6.67 -3.94
CA THR A 28 -3.98 -6.27 -3.14
C THR A 28 -3.49 -5.89 -1.76
N GLY A 29 -4.08 -4.92 -1.11
CA GLY A 29 -3.66 -4.57 0.23
C GLY A 29 -4.60 -3.60 0.90
N GLN A 30 -4.31 -3.32 2.15
CA GLN A 30 -4.99 -2.32 2.93
C GLN A 30 -3.95 -1.40 3.54
N VAL A 31 -4.16 -0.10 3.41
CA VAL A 31 -3.33 0.94 4.00
C VAL A 31 -4.22 1.76 4.90
N GLN A 32 -3.73 2.01 6.10
CA GLN A 32 -4.38 2.80 7.12
C GLN A 32 -3.39 3.84 7.63
N GLY A 33 -3.89 5.05 7.89
CA GLY A 33 -3.07 6.16 8.33
C GLY A 33 -3.78 7.50 8.16
N PRO A 34 -3.08 8.59 8.47
CA PRO A 34 -3.57 9.95 8.20
C PRO A 34 -3.83 10.13 6.71
N GLU A 35 -4.88 10.88 6.36
CA GLU A 35 -5.28 11.13 4.96
C GLU A 35 -4.09 11.56 4.08
N ASP A 36 -3.26 12.47 4.59
CA ASP A 36 -2.08 12.98 3.90
C ASP A 36 -1.08 11.87 3.52
N LYS A 37 -0.84 10.95 4.46
CA LYS A 37 0.06 9.80 4.27
C LYS A 37 -0.55 8.74 3.37
N VAL A 38 -1.85 8.49 3.49
CA VAL A 38 -2.59 7.58 2.62
C VAL A 38 -2.57 8.11 1.18
N ASN A 39 -2.81 9.41 0.96
CA ASN A 39 -2.75 10.03 -0.36
C ASN A 39 -1.34 9.95 -0.97
N ALA A 40 -0.30 10.18 -0.17
CA ALA A 40 1.08 9.99 -0.60
C ALA A 40 1.35 8.52 -1.01
N MET A 41 0.85 7.55 -0.23
CA MET A 41 0.97 6.13 -0.54
C MET A 41 0.21 5.75 -1.82
N LYS A 42 -1.02 6.25 -2.01
CA LYS A 42 -1.81 6.05 -3.23
C LYS A 42 -1.06 6.58 -4.46
N SER A 43 -0.53 7.79 -4.38
CA SER A 43 0.26 8.41 -5.45
C SER A 43 1.50 7.59 -5.77
N TRP A 44 2.20 7.09 -4.74
CA TRP A 44 3.39 6.25 -4.92
C TRP A 44 3.06 4.89 -5.55
N LEU A 45 1.98 4.24 -5.10
CA LEU A 45 1.47 2.99 -5.65
C LEU A 45 0.96 3.11 -7.09
N SER A 46 0.62 4.32 -7.53
CA SER A 46 0.18 4.58 -8.91
C SER A 46 1.33 5.01 -9.82
N LYS A 47 2.31 5.77 -9.31
CA LYS A 47 3.39 6.36 -10.13
C LYS A 47 4.70 5.57 -10.12
N VAL A 48 5.10 5.06 -8.96
CA VAL A 48 6.46 4.53 -8.75
C VAL A 48 6.43 3.01 -8.68
N GLY A 49 5.62 2.46 -7.77
CA GLY A 49 5.62 1.03 -7.47
C GLY A 49 7.05 0.47 -7.34
N SER A 50 7.31 -0.65 -7.99
CA SER A 50 8.68 -1.13 -8.16
C SER A 50 9.17 -0.82 -9.57
N PRO A 51 10.44 -0.39 -9.75
CA PRO A 51 10.98 -0.06 -11.07
C PRO A 51 10.88 -1.20 -12.09
N SER A 52 10.88 -2.45 -11.62
CA SER A 52 10.72 -3.66 -12.45
C SER A 52 9.26 -4.11 -12.61
N SER A 53 8.26 -3.31 -12.23
CA SER A 53 6.85 -3.71 -12.24
C SER A 53 5.98 -2.64 -12.86
N ARG A 54 5.35 -2.99 -13.98
CA ARG A 54 4.31 -2.15 -14.58
C ARG A 54 3.05 -2.20 -13.73
N ILE A 55 2.58 -1.03 -13.36
CA ILE A 55 1.28 -0.83 -12.74
C ILE A 55 0.33 -0.49 -13.88
N ASP A 56 -0.42 -1.47 -14.38
CA ASP A 56 -1.44 -1.22 -15.40
C ASP A 56 -2.64 -0.45 -14.83
N ARG A 57 -3.00 -0.72 -13.57
CA ARG A 57 -4.11 -0.06 -12.89
C ARG A 57 -4.00 -0.21 -11.37
N THR A 58 -4.23 0.88 -10.66
CA THR A 58 -4.40 0.87 -9.20
C THR A 58 -5.86 1.17 -8.90
N SER A 59 -6.55 0.25 -8.22
CA SER A 59 -7.94 0.44 -7.82
C SER A 59 -7.98 0.61 -6.31
N PHE A 60 -8.47 1.76 -5.85
CA PHE A 60 -8.71 2.02 -4.43
C PHE A 60 -10.21 1.85 -4.18
N SER A 61 -10.55 1.03 -3.20
CA SER A 61 -11.93 0.74 -2.81
C SER A 61 -11.98 0.53 -1.29
N ASN A 62 -13.17 0.68 -0.70
CA ASN A 62 -13.38 0.67 0.75
C ASN A 62 -12.61 1.78 1.50
N GLU A 63 -12.59 2.99 0.94
CA GLU A 63 -12.17 4.17 1.70
C GLU A 63 -13.17 4.41 2.83
N LYS A 64 -12.70 4.25 4.07
CA LYS A 64 -13.48 4.48 5.27
C LYS A 64 -12.66 5.30 6.23
N GLU A 65 -13.29 6.30 6.80
CA GLU A 65 -12.71 7.05 7.90
C GLU A 65 -12.69 6.14 9.13
N ILE A 66 -11.49 5.81 9.60
CA ILE A 66 -11.28 4.98 10.77
C ILE A 66 -10.77 5.84 11.92
N SER A 67 -11.46 5.82 13.06
CA SER A 67 -11.06 6.60 14.23
C SER A 67 -9.84 5.99 14.95
N LYS A 68 -9.50 4.73 14.65
CA LYS A 68 -8.34 4.01 15.19
C LYS A 68 -7.71 3.14 14.10
N LEU A 69 -6.40 2.98 14.19
CA LEU A 69 -5.65 2.06 13.35
C LEU A 69 -5.95 0.62 13.82
N ASP A 70 -6.40 -0.22 12.90
CA ASP A 70 -6.64 -1.65 13.14
C ASP A 70 -5.31 -2.43 13.11
N PHE A 71 -4.29 -1.87 12.45
CA PHE A 71 -2.96 -2.43 12.34
C PHE A 71 -1.94 -1.61 13.13
N SER A 72 -1.01 -2.29 13.78
CA SER A 72 0.11 -1.67 14.52
C SER A 72 1.37 -1.46 13.66
N GLY A 73 1.39 -2.00 12.44
CA GLY A 73 2.53 -1.92 11.54
C GLY A 73 2.13 -2.19 10.09
N PHE A 74 3.07 -1.98 9.17
CA PHE A 74 2.91 -2.41 7.78
C PHE A 74 3.56 -3.77 7.60
N SER A 75 2.83 -4.74 7.05
CA SER A 75 3.34 -6.11 6.86
C SER A 75 3.02 -6.65 5.50
N THR A 76 3.97 -7.39 4.93
CA THR A 76 3.76 -8.04 3.65
C THR A 76 3.21 -9.46 3.84
N ARG A 77 2.07 -9.79 3.22
CA ARG A 77 1.49 -11.14 3.17
C ARG A 77 1.86 -11.85 1.86
N TYR A 78 2.12 -13.15 1.94
CA TYR A 78 2.35 -14.04 0.80
C TYR A 78 1.11 -14.89 0.50
#